data_AF-A0A0B6Z9F2-F1
#
_entry.id   AF-A0A0B6Z9F2-F1
#
_cell.length_a   1.000
_cell.length_b   1.000
_cell.length_c   1.000
_cell.angle_alpha   90.00
_cell.angle_beta   90.00
_cell.angle_gamma   90.00
#
_symmetry.space_group_name_H-M   'P 1'
#
loop_
_entity.id
_entity.type
_entity.pdbx_description
1 polymer ?
#
loop_
_entity_poly.entity_id
_entity_poly.type
_entity_poly.pdbx_seq_one_letter_code
_entity_poly.pdbx_strand_id
1 'polypeptide(L)' 'MLQRARELDNWIGDFSLPASVWLGGFFNPQSFLTAIMQQTARKNEWPLDRMCLQCDVTKKTKEE' A
#
# COMPACT_ATOMS: atom_id res chain seq x y z
N MET A 1 13.42 13.14 0.89
CA MET A 1 14.16 12.19 0.03
C MET A 1 14.75 11.02 0.83
N LEU A 2 15.61 11.27 1.84
CA LEU A 2 16.25 10.21 2.65
C LEU A 2 15.27 9.23 3.31
N GLN A 3 14.18 9.73 3.92
CA GLN A 3 13.19 8.87 4.59
C GLN A 3 12.52 7.88 3.63
N ARG A 4 12.10 8.36 2.46
CA ARG A 4 11.53 7.52 1.39
C ARG A 4 12.49 6.43 0.93
N ALA A 5 13.78 6.75 0.82
CA ALA A 5 14.80 5.76 0.47
C ALA A 5 14.92 4.68 1.56
N ARG A 6 14.90 5.07 2.84
CA ARG A 6 14.92 4.10 3.96
C ARG A 6 13.68 3.20 3.99
N GLU A 7 12.49 3.77 3.79
CA GLU A 7 11.25 2.98 3.73
C GLU A 7 11.29 1.96 2.58
N LEU A 8 11.83 2.35 1.42
CA LEU A 8 11.99 1.44 0.28
C LEU A 8 13.06 0.37 0.54
N ASP A 9 14.19 0.74 1.12
CA ASP A 9 15.28 -0.18 1.47
C ASP A 9 14.80 -1.26 2.46
N ASN A 10 14.05 -0.85 3.48
CA ASN A 10 13.42 -1.77 4.44
C ASN A 10 12.44 -2.74 3.74
N TRP A 11 11.62 -2.24 2.80
CA TRP A 11 10.66 -3.08 2.09
C TRP A 11 11.33 -4.08 1.12
N ILE A 12 12.42 -3.68 0.48
CA ILE A 12 13.17 -4.58 -0.42
C ILE A 12 13.92 -5.66 0.37
N GLY A 13 14.22 -5.45 1.64
CA GLY A 13 14.97 -6.40 2.47
C GLY A 13 14.31 -7.77 2.61
N ASP A 14 12.99 -7.82 2.81
CA ASP A 14 12.22 -9.06 3.01
C ASP A 14 11.24 -9.37 1.86
N PHE A 15 11.06 -8.42 0.93
CA PHE A 15 10.05 -8.47 -0.14
C PHE A 15 8.63 -8.81 0.36
N SER A 16 8.35 -8.52 1.62
CA SER A 16 7.04 -8.72 2.23
C SER A 16 6.24 -7.42 2.19
N LEU A 17 4.92 -7.49 2.02
CA LEU A 17 4.10 -6.27 2.06
C LEU A 17 4.08 -5.75 3.51
N PRO A 18 4.59 -4.55 3.81
CA PRO A 18 4.59 -4.03 5.16
C PRO A 18 3.15 -3.77 5.64
N ALA A 19 2.95 -3.90 6.96
CA ALA A 19 1.63 -3.71 7.58
C ALA A 19 1.07 -2.29 7.41
N SER A 20 1.94 -1.31 7.19
CA SER A 20 1.58 0.07 6.86
C SER A 20 2.63 0.68 5.95
N VAL A 21 2.20 1.62 5.09
CA VAL A 21 3.10 2.37 4.21
C VAL A 21 2.85 3.86 4.37
N TRP A 22 3.89 4.66 4.16
CA TRP A 22 3.74 6.10 4.03
C TRP A 22 3.27 6.44 2.60
N LEU A 23 1.95 6.48 2.39
CA LEU A 23 1.36 6.66 1.07
C LEU A 23 1.83 7.94 0.36
N GLY A 24 1.97 9.06 1.10
CA GLY A 24 2.49 10.32 0.57
C GLY A 24 3.99 10.30 0.22
N GLY A 25 4.72 9.25 0.61
CA GLY A 25 6.10 9.04 0.24
C GLY A 25 6.30 8.46 -1.16
N PHE A 26 5.26 7.92 -1.81
CA PHE A 26 5.38 7.35 -3.15
C PHE A 26 5.45 8.42 -4.24
N PHE A 27 6.20 8.13 -5.31
CA PHE A 27 6.17 8.96 -6.52
C PHE A 27 4.82 8.89 -7.25
N ASN A 28 4.18 7.73 -7.21
CA ASN A 28 2.86 7.49 -7.79
C ASN A 28 2.02 6.63 -6.83
N PRO A 29 1.36 7.24 -5.83
CA PRO A 29 0.53 6.52 -4.87
C PRO A 29 -0.65 5.79 -5.53
N GLN A 30 -1.17 6.31 -6.64
CA GLN A 30 -2.31 5.71 -7.35
C GLN A 30 -1.97 4.33 -7.89
N SER A 31 -0.78 4.14 -8.48
CA SER A 31 -0.34 2.83 -8.96
C SER A 31 -0.27 1.78 -7.85
N PHE A 32 0.11 2.17 -6.63
CA PHE A 32 0.12 1.28 -5.49
C PHE A 32 -1.31 0.84 -5.09
N LEU A 33 -2.26 1.78 -5.06
CA LEU A 33 -3.67 1.47 -4.80
C LEU A 33 -4.27 0.57 -5.89
N THR A 34 -3.94 0.79 -7.16
CA THR A 34 -4.33 -0.11 -8.26
C THR A 34 -3.75 -1.51 -8.08
N ALA A 35 -2.49 -1.64 -7.66
CA ALA A 35 -1.87 -2.93 -7.39
C ALA A 35 -2.59 -3.69 -6.27
N ILE A 36 -2.98 -2.99 -5.19
CA ILE A 36 -3.80 -3.57 -4.10
C ILE A 36 -5.14 -4.08 -4.62
N MET A 37 -5.84 -3.29 -5.46
CA MET A 37 -7.10 -3.72 -6.08
C MET A 37 -6.88 -4.99 -6.92
N GLN A 38 -5.85 -5.01 -7.77
CA GLN A 38 -5.53 -6.17 -8.61
C GLN A 38 -5.18 -7.42 -7.81
N GLN A 39 -4.37 -7.28 -6.76
CA GLN A 39 -4.00 -8.40 -5.89
C GLN A 39 -5.22 -8.96 -5.16
N THR A 40 -6.09 -8.08 -4.67
CA THR A 40 -7.33 -8.45 -3.97
C THR A 40 -8.33 -9.11 -4.92
N ALA A 41 -8.51 -8.56 -6.14
CA ALA A 41 -9.32 -9.14 -7.20
C ALA A 41 -8.88 -10.58 -7.50
N ARG A 42 -7.57 -10.79 -7.72
CA ARG A 42 -7.00 -12.11 -8.01
C ARG A 42 -7.21 -13.09 -6.86
N LYS A 43 -6.96 -12.65 -5.62
CA LYS A 43 -7.09 -13.50 -4.43
C LYS A 43 -8.53 -13.99 -4.21
N ASN A 44 -9.51 -13.15 -4.51
CA ASN A 44 -10.93 -13.46 -4.30
C ASN A 44 -11.69 -13.84 -5.57
N GLU A 45 -10.98 -13.97 -6.70
CA GLU A 45 -11.57 -14.25 -8.02
C GLU A 45 -12.67 -13.24 -8.43
N TRP A 46 -12.46 -11.97 -8.09
CA TRP A 46 -13.40 -10.90 -8.39
C TRP A 46 -13.06 -10.14 -9.68
N PRO A 47 -14.07 -9.64 -10.40
CA PRO A 47 -13.88 -8.74 -11.53
C PRO A 47 -13.34 -7.38 -11.07
N LEU A 48 -12.18 -6.96 -11.60
CA LEU A 48 -11.49 -5.73 -11.20
C LEU A 48 -12.31 -4.46 -11.49
N ASP A 49 -13.07 -4.45 -12.58
CA ASP A 49 -13.93 -3.34 -13.01
C ASP A 49 -15.08 -3.05 -12.05
N ARG A 50 -15.39 -3.98 -11.14
CA ARG A 50 -16.44 -3.82 -10.12
C ARG A 50 -15.89 -3.49 -8.73
N MET A 51 -14.58 -3.30 -8.60
CA MET A 51 -13.96 -2.96 -7.33
C MET A 51 -13.95 -1.46 -7.07
N CYS A 52 -14.06 -1.08 -5.81
CA CYS A 52 -13.90 0.29 -5.34
C CYS A 52 -13.00 0.31 -4.09
N LEU A 53 -12.28 1.40 -3.88
CA LEU A 53 -11.51 1.64 -2.66
C LEU A 53 -12.41 2.27 -1.61
N GLN A 54 -12.33 1.76 -0.38
CA GLN A 54 -12.94 2.38 0.79
C GLN A 54 -11.83 2.86 1.73
N CYS A 55 -12.03 4.01 2.36
CA CYS A 55 -11.10 4.57 3.32
C CYS A 55 -11.81 4.80 4.65
N ASP A 56 -11.28 4.19 5.71
CA ASP A 56 -11.76 4.38 7.07
C ASP A 56 -10.68 5.09 7.89
N VAL A 57 -11.04 6.23 8.49
CA VAL A 57 -10.12 7.00 9.34
C VAL A 57 -10.08 6.39 10.74
N THR A 58 -8.89 6.00 11.18
CA THR A 58 -8.69 5.39 12.51
C THR A 58 -8.04 6.36 13.49
N LYS A 59 -8.20 6.11 14.80
CA LYS A 59 -7.50 6.84 15.86
C LYS A 59 -6.10 6.29 16.16
N LYS A 60 -5.59 5.37 15.33
CA LYS A 60 -4.27 4.77 15.54
C LYS A 60 -3.20 5.78 15.18
N THR A 61 -2.31 6.04 16.13
CA THR A 61 -1.03 6.70 15.88
C THR A 61 0.03 5.62 15.69
N LYS A 62 1.01 5.86 14.81
CA LYS A 62 2.19 5.00 14.72
C LYS A 62 2.87 5.07 16.09
N GLU A 63 3.01 3.94 16.78
CA GLU A 63 3.88 3.86 17.96
C GLU A 63 5.31 4.17 17.47
N GLU A 64 5.99 5.13 18.11
CA GLU A 64 7.37 5.49 17.79
C GLU A 64 8.34 4.33 18.07
#